data_AF-A0A3M1B455-F1
#
_entry.id   AF-A0A3M1B455-F1
#
_cell.length_a   1.000
_cell.length_b   1.000
_cell.length_c   1.000
_cell.angle_alpha   90.00
_cell.angle_beta   90.00
_cell.angle_gamma   90.00
#
_symmetry.space_group_name_H-M   'P 1'
#
loop_
_entity.id
_entity.type
_entity.pdbx_description
1 polymer ?
#
loop_
_entity_poly.entity_id
_entity_poly.type
_entity_poly.pdbx_seq_one_letter_code
_entity_poly.pdbx_strand_id
1 'polypeptide(L)' 'MEELEGIRRVEVEFEKKRVLVYAAPKASVSAMLEALKKRGYRAKVLFIEKKRFVNPSSREEK' A
#
# COMPACT_ATOMS: atom_id res chain seq x y z
N MET A 1 4.89 18.98 -3.88
CA MET A 1 3.94 17.86 -3.92
C MET A 1 4.69 16.64 -3.46
N GLU A 2 4.55 16.31 -2.18
CA GLU A 2 5.20 15.17 -1.53
C GLU A 2 4.37 13.91 -1.83
N GLU A 3 4.37 13.52 -3.11
CA GLU A 3 3.61 12.37 -3.60
C GLU A 3 4.19 11.09 -3.01
N LEU A 4 3.72 10.76 -1.80
CA LEU A 4 3.69 9.43 -1.19
C LEU A 4 4.97 8.63 -1.45
N GLU A 5 6.07 9.15 -0.90
CA GLU A 5 7.39 8.57 -1.06
C GLU A 5 7.39 7.10 -0.59
N GLY A 6 7.72 6.19 -1.52
CA GLY A 6 7.74 4.75 -1.25
C GLY A 6 6.53 3.96 -1.75
N ILE A 7 5.52 4.57 -2.39
CA ILE A 7 4.54 3.79 -3.17
C ILE A 7 5.25 3.14 -4.35
N ARG A 8 5.10 1.82 -4.49
CA ARG A 8 5.67 1.03 -5.58
C ARG A 8 4.64 0.66 -6.63
N ARG A 9 3.41 0.37 -6.22
CA ARG A 9 2.32 -0.05 -7.10
C ARG A 9 0.98 0.32 -6.50
N VAL A 10 0.05 0.70 -7.37
CA VAL A 10 -1.35 0.94 -7.02
C VAL A 10 -2.21 0.09 -7.94
N GLU A 11 -3.17 -0.64 -7.36
CA GLU A 11 -4.18 -1.39 -8.10
C GLU A 11 -5.55 -0.89 -7.69
N VAL A 12 -6.41 -0.62 -8.67
CA VAL A 12 -7.76 -0.11 -8.44
C VAL A 12 -8.76 -1.17 -8.86
N GLU A 13 -9.50 -1.71 -7.90
CA GLU A 13 -10.62 -2.61 -8.14
C GLU A 13 -11.92 -1.78 -8.17
N PHE A 14 -12.32 -1.32 -9.36
CA PHE A 14 -13.52 -0.50 -9.55
C PHE A 14 -14.81 -1.22 -9.12
N GLU A 15 -14.93 -2.52 -9.45
CA GLU A 15 -16.11 -3.32 -9.10
C GLU A 15 -16.34 -3.40 -7.59
N LYS A 16 -15.24 -3.52 -6.81
CA LYS A 16 -15.31 -3.60 -5.35
C LYS A 16 -15.18 -2.24 -4.66
N LYS A 17 -14.94 -1.16 -5.43
CA LYS A 17 -14.59 0.18 -4.93
C LYS A 17 -13.42 0.13 -3.95
N ARG A 18 -12.38 -0.65 -4.28
CA ARG A 18 -11.18 -0.83 -3.44
C ARG A 18 -9.93 -0.37 -4.18
N VAL A 19 -8.97 0.10 -3.40
CA VAL A 19 -7.64 0.44 -3.90
C VAL A 19 -6.62 -0.33 -3.07
N LEU A 20 -5.80 -1.15 -3.72
CA LEU A 20 -4.63 -1.77 -3.11
C LEU A 20 -3.41 -0.91 -3.40
N VAL A 21 -2.68 -0.58 -2.34
CA VAL A 21 -1.44 0.19 -2.42
C VAL A 21 -0.31 -0.67 -1.88
N TYR A 22 0.66 -0.96 -2.73
CA TYR A 22 1.90 -1.63 -2.34
C TYR A 22 2.95 -0.55 -2.15
N ALA A 23 3.40 -0.41 -0.91
CA ALA A 23 4.38 0.60 -0.55
C ALA A 23 5.53 0.01 0.26
N ALA A 24 6.66 0.70 0.24
CA ALA A 24 7.78 0.45 1.13
C ALA A 24 7.35 0.67 2.60
N PRO A 25 7.99 0.01 3.57
CA PRO A 25 7.61 0.12 4.99
C PRO A 25 7.75 1.54 5.56
N LYS A 26 8.48 2.44 4.87
CA LYS A 26 8.57 3.86 5.23
C LYS A 26 7.33 4.68 4.88
N ALA A 27 6.41 4.14 4.07
CA ALA A 27 5.24 4.86 3.63
C ALA A 27 4.20 4.93 4.76
N SER A 28 3.78 6.15 5.09
CA SER A 28 2.82 6.39 6.16
C SER A 28 1.39 6.29 5.64
N VAL A 29 0.63 5.32 6.15
CA VAL A 29 -0.80 5.15 5.83
C VAL A 29 -1.62 6.38 6.25
N SER A 30 -1.27 7.00 7.39
CA SER A 30 -1.92 8.22 7.86
C SER A 30 -1.74 9.38 6.86
N ALA A 31 -0.54 9.53 6.31
CA ALA A 31 -0.27 10.55 5.28
C ALA A 31 -1.06 10.29 3.99
N MET A 32 -1.22 9.02 3.58
CA MET A 32 -2.07 8.65 2.45
C MET A 32 -3.53 9.03 2.67
N LEU A 33 -4.09 8.70 3.83
CA LEU A 33 -5.47 9.05 4.16
C LEU A 33 -5.67 10.57 4.22
N GLU A 34 -4.71 11.30 4.78
CA GLU A 34 -4.78 12.76 4.84
C GLU A 34 -4.72 13.38 3.43
N ALA A 35 -3.86 12.87 2.55
CA ALA A 35 -3.79 13.31 1.16
C ALA A 35 -5.11 13.05 0.41
N LEU A 36 -5.73 11.88 0.62
CA LEU A 36 -7.04 11.56 0.05
C LEU A 36 -8.12 12.50 0.57
N LYS A 37 -8.13 12.79 1.88
CA LYS A 37 -9.05 13.72 2.51
C LYS A 37 -8.89 15.15 1.97
N LYS A 38 -7.65 15.63 1.81
CA LYS A 38 -7.34 16.94 1.22
C LYS A 38 -7.85 17.08 -0.21
N ARG A 39 -7.87 15.97 -0.97
CA ARG A 39 -8.48 15.90 -2.31
C ARG A 39 -10.01 15.70 -2.31
N GLY A 40 -10.65 15.70 -1.15
CA GLY A 40 -12.10 15.53 -1.02
C GLY A 40 -12.59 14.08 -1.05
N TYR A 41 -11.68 13.10 -1.09
CA TYR A 41 -12.04 11.69 -1.04
C TYR A 41 -12.16 11.20 0.41
N ARG A 42 -13.18 10.37 0.66
CA ARG A 42 -13.37 9.72 1.96
C ARG A 42 -12.95 8.26 1.84
N ALA A 43 -11.71 7.96 2.24
CA ALA A 43 -11.17 6.61 2.24
C ALA A 43 -11.13 6.05 3.66
N LYS A 44 -11.30 4.72 3.78
CA LYS A 44 -11.12 3.97 5.01
C LYS A 44 -10.14 2.84 4.73
N VAL A 45 -9.16 2.65 5.61
CA VAL A 45 -8.26 1.50 5.54
C VAL A 45 -9.04 0.25 5.87
N LEU A 46 -9.03 -0.71 4.95
CA LEU A 46 -9.68 -2.01 5.15
C LEU A 46 -8.75 -2.98 5.87
N PHE A 47 -7.51 -3.08 5.42
CA PHE A 47 -6.47 -3.89 6.04
C PHE A 47 -5.08 -3.33 5.67
N ILE A 48 -4.08 -3.63 6.49
CA ILE A 48 -2.68 -3.36 6.21
C ILE A 48 -1.95 -4.69 6.33
N GLU A 49 -1.39 -5.17 5.22
CA GLU A 49 -0.62 -6.40 5.20
C GLU A 49 0.87 -6.08 5.08
N LYS A 50 1.66 -6.52 6.07
CA LYS A 50 3.12 -6.47 5.97
C LYS A 50 3.61 -7.72 5.25
N LYS A 51 3.59 -7.70 3.92
CA LYS A 51 4.16 -8.78 3.12
C LYS A 51 5.68 -8.71 3.19
N ARG A 52 6.29 -9.60 3.99
CA ARG A 52 7.72 -9.88 3.88
C ARG A 52 7.87 -10.66 2.58
N PHE A 53 8.44 -10.04 1.55
CA PHE A 53 8.95 -10.78 0.39
C PHE A 53 10.09 -11.66 0.92
N VAL A 54 9.75 -12.85 1.42
CA VAL A 54 10.71 -13.91 1.64
C VAL A 54 11.00 -14.50 0.27
N ASN A 55 12.26 -14.43 -0.15
CA ASN A 55 12.69 -15.12 -1.34
C ASN A 55 12.51 -16.62 -1.09
N PRO A 56 11.74 -17.38 -1.89
CA PRO A 56 11.61 -18.82 -1.70
C PRO A 56 12.89 -19.62 -1.97
N SER A 57 14.02 -18.99 -2.34
CA SER A 57 15.32 -19.63 -2.55
C SER A 57 16.11 -19.92 -1.26
N SER A 58 15.47 -20.49 -0.24
CA SER A 58 16.18 -21.16 0.86
C SER A 58 15.53 -22.51 1.17
N ARG A 59 15.15 -23.23 0.12
CA ARG A 59 14.84 -24.66 0.19
C ARG A 59 15.77 -25.44 -0.74
N GLU A 60 17.01 -25.57 -0.28
CA GLU A 60 18.05 -26.55 -0.64
C GLU A 60 19.22 -26.10 0.25
N GLU A 61 19.89 -26.89 1.07
CA GLU A 61 20.03 -28.34 1.20
C GLU A 61 20.74 -28.55 2.56
N LYS A 62 20.23 -29.43 3.44
CA LYS A 62 21.05 -30.28 4.31
C LYS A 62 20.25 -31.37 4.97
#